data_AF-A0A8J9W080-F1
#
_entry.id   AF-A0A8J9W080-F1
#
_cell.length_a   1.000
_cell.length_b   1.000
_cell.length_c   1.000
_cell.angle_alpha   90.00
_cell.angle_beta   90.00
_cell.angle_gamma   90.00
#
_symmetry.space_group_name_H-M   'P 1'
#
loop_
_entity.id
_entity.type
_entity.pdbx_description
1 polymer ?
#
loop_
_entity_poly.entity_id
_entity_poly.type
_entity_poly.pdbx_seq_one_letter_code
_entity_poly.pdbx_strand_id
1 'polypeptide(L)'
;MAGHAEEFAKKHVGLLSHYNDRLKIGLVEGKLQRSDASLAYGEVKAILFTIPYFKREVAMGTTAFTSPSRKDVFNAEWQVSLENQGIVWYVYLCLVSRADPLHLKVMFLLQSPDRGEDHAICLSETLEVRENKKYGTTVPYHKLTEYSDHGDQLVVKVLMQKVSASVKM
;
A
#
# COMPACT_ATOMS: atom_id res chain seq x y z
N MET A 1 13.24 -28.66 -1.70
CA MET A 1 12.24 -27.62 -2.01
C MET A 1 12.69 -26.18 -1.67
N ALA A 2 13.89 -25.96 -1.12
CA ALA A 2 14.44 -24.60 -0.93
C ALA A 2 15.00 -23.96 -2.22
N GLY A 3 15.44 -24.77 -3.20
CA GLY A 3 16.05 -24.28 -4.45
C GLY A 3 15.08 -23.52 -5.37
N HIS A 4 13.79 -23.90 -5.41
CA HIS A 4 12.80 -23.21 -6.24
C HIS A 4 12.37 -21.84 -5.67
N ALA A 5 12.42 -21.65 -4.35
CA ALA A 5 12.13 -20.37 -3.72
C ALA A 5 13.24 -19.34 -4.03
N GLU A 6 14.50 -19.77 -4.08
CA GLU A 6 15.63 -18.92 -4.43
C GLU A 6 15.65 -18.57 -5.93
N GLU A 7 15.30 -19.53 -6.79
CA GLU A 7 15.08 -19.28 -8.23
C GLU A 7 13.95 -18.28 -8.48
N PHE A 8 12.85 -18.39 -7.74
CA PHE A 8 11.69 -17.49 -7.91
C PHE A 8 11.99 -16.08 -7.40
N ALA A 9 12.70 -15.94 -6.27
CA ALA A 9 13.19 -14.65 -5.79
C ALA A 9 14.16 -14.02 -6.80
N LYS A 10 15.09 -14.78 -7.38
CA LYS A 10 15.97 -14.31 -8.46
C LYS A 10 15.19 -13.90 -9.72
N LYS A 11 14.13 -14.63 -10.07
CA LYS A 11 13.24 -14.31 -11.20
C LYS A 11 12.42 -13.04 -10.95
N HIS A 12 11.99 -12.82 -9.71
CA HIS A 12 11.24 -11.63 -9.30
C HIS A 12 12.15 -10.39 -9.24
N VAL A 13 13.37 -10.52 -8.69
CA VAL A 13 14.41 -9.47 -8.76
C VAL A 13 14.80 -9.19 -10.20
N GLY A 14 14.91 -10.23 -11.04
CA GLY A 14 15.17 -10.09 -12.47
C GLY A 14 14.05 -9.36 -13.22
N LEU A 15 12.79 -9.62 -12.89
CA LEU A 15 11.63 -8.90 -13.44
C LEU A 15 11.62 -7.44 -13.02
N LEU A 16 11.91 -7.14 -11.75
CA LEU A 16 12.03 -5.77 -11.24
C LEU A 16 13.19 -5.02 -11.90
N SER A 17 14.34 -5.68 -12.11
CA SER A 17 15.48 -5.10 -12.82
C SER A 17 15.16 -4.87 -14.31
N HIS A 18 14.53 -5.84 -14.98
CA HIS A 18 14.13 -5.72 -16.37
C HIS A 18 13.09 -4.61 -16.58
N TYR A 19 12.15 -4.45 -15.65
CA TYR A 19 11.19 -3.34 -15.69
C TYR A 19 11.88 -1.99 -15.47
N ASN A 20 12.85 -1.93 -14.55
CA ASN A 20 13.68 -0.76 -14.33
C ASN A 20 14.51 -0.41 -15.57
N ASP A 21 15.07 -1.41 -16.25
CA ASP A 21 15.86 -1.20 -17.47
C ASP A 21 14.99 -0.77 -18.66
N ARG A 22 13.76 -1.30 -18.80
CA ARG A 22 12.80 -0.80 -19.79
C ARG A 22 12.36 0.63 -19.51
N LEU A 23 12.23 1.03 -18.24
CA LEU A 23 11.95 2.41 -17.85
C LEU A 23 13.14 3.34 -18.14
N LYS A 24 14.38 2.88 -17.91
CA LYS A 24 15.60 3.62 -18.31
C LYS A 24 15.68 3.80 -19.82
N ILE A 25 15.39 2.76 -20.59
CA ILE A 25 15.34 2.81 -22.06
C ILE A 25 14.26 3.82 -22.51
N GLY A 26 13.06 3.80 -21.92
CA GLY A 26 12.01 4.78 -22.22
C GLY A 26 12.40 6.24 -21.90
N LEU A 27 13.23 6.45 -20.88
CA LEU A 27 13.81 7.75 -20.50
C LEU A 27 14.88 8.23 -21.49
N VAL A 28 15.73 7.33 -21.96
CA VAL A 28 16.79 7.63 -22.94
C VAL A 28 16.20 7.83 -24.35
N GLU A 29 15.16 7.08 -24.70
CA GLU A 29 14.42 7.21 -25.97
C GLU A 29 13.54 8.49 -26.03
N GLY A 30 13.51 9.31 -24.97
CA GLY A 30 12.72 10.54 -24.92
C GLY A 30 11.20 10.33 -24.88
N LYS A 31 10.75 9.09 -24.63
CA LYS A 31 9.32 8.74 -24.50
C LYS A 31 8.76 9.06 -23.11
N LEU A 32 9.62 9.38 -22.15
CA LEU A 32 9.29 9.80 -20.79
C LEU A 32 9.88 11.21 -20.53
N GLN A 33 9.09 12.11 -19.95
CA GLN A 33 9.55 13.46 -19.64
C GLN A 33 10.42 13.45 -18.37
N ARG A 34 11.31 14.43 -18.19
CA ARG A 34 12.16 14.53 -16.97
C ARG A 34 11.35 14.62 -15.67
N SER A 35 10.09 15.06 -15.74
CA SER A 35 9.11 15.04 -14.64
C SER A 35 8.67 13.61 -14.24
N ASP A 36 8.69 12.66 -15.18
CA ASP A 36 8.40 11.24 -14.94
C ASP A 36 9.57 10.51 -14.26
N ALA A 37 10.77 11.08 -14.26
CA ALA A 37 11.91 10.53 -13.52
C ALA A 37 11.68 10.53 -11.99
N SER A 38 10.74 11.33 -11.48
CA SER A 38 10.33 11.30 -10.07
C SER A 38 9.67 9.97 -9.65
N LEU A 39 9.21 9.17 -10.62
CA LEU A 39 8.70 7.81 -10.39
C LEU A 39 9.80 6.77 -10.11
N ALA A 40 11.04 7.02 -10.55
CA ALA A 40 12.15 6.07 -10.41
C ALA A 40 12.99 6.27 -9.14
N TYR A 41 12.91 7.43 -8.48
CA TYR A 41 13.81 7.82 -7.38
C TYR A 41 13.11 8.25 -6.07
N GLY A 42 11.78 8.21 -6.01
CA GLY A 42 11.04 8.56 -4.80
C GLY A 42 11.27 7.55 -3.67
N GLU A 43 11.55 8.03 -2.45
CA GLU A 43 11.69 7.18 -1.26
C GLU A 43 10.39 6.39 -1.04
N VAL A 44 10.50 5.06 -0.98
CA VAL A 44 9.37 4.16 -0.72
C VAL A 44 9.43 3.67 0.72
N LYS A 45 8.31 3.76 1.42
CA LYS A 45 8.13 3.23 2.78
C LYS A 45 6.91 2.33 2.85
N ALA A 46 6.92 1.42 3.82
CA ALA A 46 5.83 0.49 4.04
C ALA A 46 5.34 0.55 5.49
N ILE A 47 4.02 0.51 5.67
CA ILE A 47 3.36 0.26 6.96
C ILE A 47 2.67 -1.09 6.87
N LEU A 48 2.80 -1.90 7.93
CA LEU A 48 2.11 -3.18 8.06
C LEU A 48 1.08 -3.04 9.18
N PHE A 49 -0.14 -3.47 8.90
CA PHE A 49 -1.23 -3.55 9.85
C PHE A 49 -1.80 -4.96 9.85
N THR A 50 -1.67 -5.63 10.99
CA THR A 50 -2.18 -6.99 11.19
C THR A 50 -3.42 -6.94 12.08
N ILE A 51 -4.54 -7.45 11.58
CA ILE A 51 -5.81 -7.57 12.30
C ILE A 51 -5.98 -9.05 12.67
N PRO A 52 -5.81 -9.42 13.95
CA PRO A 52 -6.10 -10.77 14.40
C PRO A 52 -7.63 -10.99 14.52
N TYR A 53 -8.06 -12.24 14.33
CA TYR A 53 -9.46 -12.66 14.48
C TYR A 53 -10.46 -11.85 13.63
N PHE A 54 -10.07 -11.45 12.42
CA PHE A 54 -10.85 -10.53 11.57
C PHE A 54 -12.29 -11.02 11.33
N LYS A 55 -12.49 -12.24 10.80
CA LYS A 55 -13.81 -12.80 10.52
C LYS A 55 -14.63 -12.92 11.80
N ARG A 56 -14.01 -13.34 12.90
CA ARG A 56 -14.68 -13.46 14.20
C ARG A 56 -15.18 -12.11 14.69
N GLU A 57 -14.34 -11.10 14.70
CA GLU A 57 -14.69 -9.77 15.19
C GLU A 57 -15.76 -9.11 14.32
N VAL A 58 -15.70 -9.28 12.99
CA VAL A 58 -16.78 -8.82 12.09
C VAL A 58 -18.09 -9.54 12.37
N ALA A 59 -18.07 -10.85 12.62
CA ALA A 59 -19.27 -11.61 12.99
C ALA A 59 -19.87 -11.17 14.33
N MET A 60 -19.03 -10.65 15.24
CA MET A 60 -19.45 -10.05 16.51
C MET A 60 -19.96 -8.61 16.38
N GLY A 61 -19.93 -8.03 15.17
CA GLY A 61 -20.45 -6.70 14.88
C GLY A 61 -19.38 -5.59 14.86
N THR A 62 -18.09 -5.93 14.91
CA THR A 62 -17.01 -4.94 14.78
C THR A 62 -17.02 -4.33 13.36
N THR A 63 -17.14 -3.01 13.30
CA THR A 63 -17.22 -2.26 12.03
C THR A 63 -15.96 -1.46 11.72
N ALA A 64 -14.98 -1.40 12.61
CA ALA A 64 -13.76 -0.64 12.41
C ALA A 64 -12.55 -1.30 13.08
N PHE A 65 -11.42 -1.28 12.39
CA PHE A 65 -10.13 -1.71 12.90
C PHE A 65 -9.10 -0.63 12.60
N THR A 66 -8.37 -0.15 13.59
CA THR A 66 -7.35 0.89 13.42
C THR A 66 -6.03 0.42 13.99
N SER A 67 -4.95 0.57 13.21
CA SER A 67 -3.61 0.20 13.64
C SER A 67 -3.12 1.14 14.74
N PRO A 68 -2.18 0.69 15.59
CA PRO A 68 -1.41 1.61 16.42
C PRO A 68 -0.74 2.68 15.56
N SER A 69 -0.54 3.87 16.13
CA SER A 69 0.24 4.93 15.50
C SER A 69 1.66 4.47 15.24
N ARG A 70 2.14 4.69 14.02
CA ARG A 70 3.53 4.45 13.62
C ARG A 70 4.22 5.77 13.33
N LYS A 71 5.25 6.06 14.13
CA LYS A 71 6.13 7.22 13.94
C LYS A 71 7.25 6.89 12.93
N ASP A 72 7.94 7.92 12.48
CA ASP A 72 9.18 7.84 11.69
C ASP A 72 9.03 7.42 10.22
N VAL A 73 7.80 7.32 9.70
CA VAL A 73 7.59 7.17 8.25
C VAL A 73 7.49 8.55 7.62
N PHE A 74 8.51 8.92 6.85
CA PHE A 74 8.67 10.27 6.28
C PHE A 74 8.67 11.39 7.34
N ASN A 75 9.18 11.15 8.55
CA ASN A 75 9.12 12.09 9.67
C ASN A 75 7.68 12.51 10.02
N ALA A 76 6.76 11.54 10.02
CA ALA A 76 5.36 11.74 10.33
C ALA A 76 4.78 10.56 11.11
N GLU A 77 3.66 10.80 11.78
CA GLU A 77 2.88 9.81 12.51
C GLU A 77 1.68 9.34 11.68
N TRP A 78 1.55 8.03 11.52
CA TRP A 78 0.56 7.42 10.63
C TRP A 78 -0.27 6.34 11.31
N GLN A 79 -1.48 6.13 10.83
CA GLN A 79 -2.31 4.98 11.15
C GLN A 79 -2.91 4.38 9.87
N VAL A 80 -3.28 3.11 9.94
CA VAL A 80 -4.06 2.44 8.89
C VAL A 80 -5.40 2.06 9.50
N SER A 81 -6.50 2.35 8.82
CA SER A 81 -7.85 2.02 9.30
C SER A 81 -8.59 1.19 8.26
N LEU A 82 -9.35 0.20 8.72
CA LEU A 82 -10.28 -0.60 7.93
C LEU A 82 -11.67 -0.38 8.52
N GLU A 83 -12.58 0.23 7.77
CA GLU A 83 -13.89 0.67 8.28
C GLU A 83 -15.01 0.20 7.37
N ASN A 84 -16.10 -0.28 7.97
CA ASN A 84 -17.34 -0.60 7.29
C ASN A 84 -18.31 0.57 7.40
N GLN A 85 -18.69 1.16 6.26
CA GLN A 85 -19.70 2.20 6.17
C GLN A 85 -20.98 1.60 5.58
N GLY A 86 -21.71 0.88 6.42
CA GLY A 86 -22.93 0.16 6.06
C GLY A 86 -22.64 -1.19 5.41
N ILE A 87 -22.45 -1.18 4.08
CA ILE A 87 -22.24 -2.40 3.26
C ILE A 87 -20.84 -2.42 2.63
N VAL A 88 -20.18 -1.26 2.57
CA VAL A 88 -18.91 -1.10 1.85
C VAL A 88 -17.80 -0.93 2.86
N TRP A 89 -16.77 -1.76 2.72
CA TRP A 89 -15.53 -1.62 3.48
C TRP A 89 -14.57 -0.67 2.77
N TYR A 90 -13.86 0.10 3.57
CA TYR A 90 -12.85 1.05 3.13
C TYR A 90 -11.55 0.80 3.87
N VAL A 91 -10.45 0.81 3.13
CA VAL A 91 -9.10 0.86 3.70
C VAL A 91 -8.56 2.28 3.59
N TYR A 92 -8.10 2.82 4.71
CA TYR A 92 -7.60 4.19 4.83
C TYR A 92 -6.16 4.22 5.32
N LEU A 93 -5.37 5.12 4.74
CA LEU A 93 -4.15 5.66 5.30
C LEU A 93 -4.49 6.99 5.99
N CYS A 94 -4.12 7.12 7.26
CA CYS A 94 -4.41 8.28 8.09
C CYS A 94 -3.09 8.97 8.46
N LEU A 95 -2.94 10.25 8.11
CA LEU A 95 -1.83 11.07 8.61
C LEU A 95 -2.25 11.69 9.93
N VAL A 96 -1.70 11.20 11.04
CA VAL A 96 -2.05 11.63 12.39
C VAL A 96 -1.34 12.93 12.75
N SER A 97 -0.03 12.99 12.54
CA SER A 97 0.73 14.21 12.83
C SER A 97 1.89 14.47 11.89
N ARG A 98 1.96 15.71 11.38
CA ARG A 98 3.06 16.28 10.59
C ARG A 98 2.81 17.77 10.32
N ALA A 99 3.86 18.59 10.38
CA ALA A 99 3.77 20.03 10.10
C ALA A 99 3.46 20.36 8.62
N ASP A 100 4.16 19.72 7.66
CA ASP A 100 4.04 20.03 6.23
C ASP A 100 3.23 18.98 5.47
N PRO A 101 2.48 19.33 4.41
CA PRO A 101 1.85 18.35 3.53
C PRO A 101 2.85 17.43 2.82
N LEU A 102 2.39 16.23 2.43
CA LEU A 102 3.15 15.28 1.62
C LEU A 102 2.45 14.99 0.29
N HIS A 103 3.22 14.79 -0.77
CA HIS A 103 2.69 14.26 -2.02
C HIS A 103 3.09 12.79 -2.15
N LEU A 104 2.10 11.89 -2.11
CA LEU A 104 2.32 10.44 -2.08
C LEU A 104 1.55 9.73 -3.19
N LYS A 105 2.16 8.68 -3.75
CA LYS A 105 1.42 7.58 -4.38
C LYS A 105 1.26 6.47 -3.35
N VAL A 106 0.04 5.93 -3.23
CA VAL A 106 -0.31 4.96 -2.19
C VAL A 106 -0.94 3.72 -2.80
N MET A 107 -0.48 2.57 -2.34
CA MET A 107 -1.02 1.25 -2.69
C MET A 107 -1.25 0.45 -1.41
N PHE A 108 -2.43 -0.13 -1.27
CA PHE A 108 -2.74 -1.10 -0.24
C PHE A 108 -2.59 -2.49 -0.82
N LEU A 109 -2.02 -3.40 -0.03
CA LEU A 109 -1.88 -4.81 -0.36
C LEU A 109 -2.55 -5.63 0.74
N LEU A 110 -3.48 -6.51 0.36
CA LEU A 110 -3.91 -7.59 1.27
C LEU A 110 -2.95 -8.74 1.09
N GLN A 111 -2.18 -9.06 2.14
CA GLN A 111 -1.20 -10.13 2.07
C GLN A 111 -1.83 -11.46 2.45
N SER A 112 -1.58 -12.48 1.64
CA SER A 112 -1.98 -13.85 1.96
C SER A 112 -0.72 -14.73 2.02
N PRO A 113 -0.27 -15.13 3.22
CA PRO A 113 0.92 -15.97 3.35
C PRO A 113 0.75 -17.33 2.66
N ASP A 114 -0.49 -17.81 2.52
CA ASP A 114 -0.81 -19.16 2.01
C ASP A 114 -1.07 -19.21 0.50
N ARG A 115 -1.37 -18.07 -0.14
CA ARG A 115 -1.76 -18.03 -1.57
C ARG A 115 -0.61 -17.69 -2.51
N GLY A 116 0.51 -17.20 -2.01
CA GLY A 116 1.68 -16.84 -2.81
C GLY A 116 1.52 -15.57 -3.66
N GLU A 117 0.36 -14.90 -3.60
CA GLU A 117 0.07 -13.63 -4.28
C GLU A 117 -0.66 -12.65 -3.36
N ASP A 118 -0.26 -11.38 -3.39
CA ASP A 118 -0.89 -10.27 -2.66
C ASP A 118 -1.98 -9.60 -3.52
N HIS A 119 -3.09 -9.18 -2.93
CA HIS A 119 -4.10 -8.39 -3.63
C HIS A 119 -3.77 -6.90 -3.58
N ALA A 120 -3.39 -6.33 -4.73
CA ALA A 120 -3.09 -4.91 -4.83
C ALA A 120 -4.33 -4.04 -5.07
N ILE A 121 -4.43 -2.97 -4.30
CA ILE A 121 -5.47 -1.96 -4.34
C ILE A 121 -4.77 -0.59 -4.41
N CYS A 122 -4.73 0.00 -5.61
CA CYS A 122 -4.04 1.26 -5.85
C CYS A 122 -4.97 2.46 -5.72
N LEU A 123 -4.50 3.54 -5.11
CA LEU A 123 -5.09 4.85 -5.33
C LEU A 123 -4.61 5.39 -6.68
N SER A 124 -5.56 5.83 -7.52
CA SER A 124 -5.31 6.17 -8.92
C SER A 124 -4.45 7.42 -9.11
N GLU A 125 -4.44 8.32 -8.13
CA GLU A 125 -3.81 9.64 -8.24
C GLU A 125 -2.75 9.87 -7.17
N THR A 126 -1.86 10.82 -7.44
CA THR A 126 -0.99 11.40 -6.42
C THR A 126 -1.85 12.15 -5.40
N LEU A 127 -1.67 11.80 -4.13
CA LEU A 127 -2.39 12.41 -3.02
C LEU A 127 -1.56 13.50 -2.37
N GLU A 128 -2.15 14.68 -2.17
CA GLU A 128 -1.67 15.63 -1.18
C GLU A 128 -2.23 15.26 0.20
N VAL A 129 -1.37 14.66 1.02
CA VAL A 129 -1.68 14.16 2.36
C VAL A 129 -1.43 15.25 3.40
N ARG A 130 -2.46 15.57 4.19
CA ARG A 130 -2.45 16.56 5.26
C ARG A 130 -2.79 15.94 6.60
N GLU A 131 -2.35 16.58 7.67
CA GLU A 131 -2.60 16.18 9.05
C GLU A 131 -4.10 16.01 9.33
N ASN A 132 -4.44 15.01 10.16
CA ASN A 132 -5.80 14.67 10.60
C ASN A 132 -6.77 14.34 9.45
N LYS A 133 -6.25 13.83 8.33
CA LYS A 133 -7.07 13.35 7.20
C LYS A 133 -6.85 11.87 6.89
N LYS A 134 -7.91 11.24 6.38
CA LYS A 134 -7.95 9.85 5.91
C LYS A 134 -7.96 9.81 4.39
N TYR A 135 -7.19 8.89 3.81
CA TYR A 135 -7.04 8.71 2.36
C TYR A 135 -7.19 7.23 2.03
N GLY A 136 -8.18 6.85 1.24
CA GLY A 136 -8.51 5.45 1.10
C GLY A 136 -9.39 5.15 -0.09
N THR A 137 -9.71 3.86 -0.22
CA THR A 137 -10.56 3.35 -1.28
C THR A 137 -11.36 2.15 -0.78
N THR A 138 -12.34 1.74 -1.57
CA THR A 138 -13.22 0.63 -1.26
C THR A 138 -12.51 -0.71 -1.42
N VAL A 139 -12.87 -1.66 -0.57
CA VAL A 139 -12.44 -3.05 -0.65
C VAL A 139 -13.67 -3.93 -0.48
N PRO A 140 -13.97 -4.85 -1.41
CA PRO A 140 -15.09 -5.76 -1.23
C PRO A 140 -14.87 -6.68 -0.02
N TYR A 141 -15.93 -6.90 0.78
CA TYR A 141 -15.84 -7.78 1.95
C TYR A 141 -15.34 -9.19 1.61
N HIS A 142 -15.77 -9.74 0.46
CA HIS A 142 -15.31 -11.05 0.01
C HIS A 142 -13.79 -11.11 -0.23
N LYS A 143 -13.13 -9.98 -0.60
CA LYS A 143 -11.67 -9.92 -0.72
C LYS A 143 -11.00 -9.92 0.65
N LEU A 144 -11.57 -9.22 1.62
CA LEU A 144 -11.05 -9.22 2.99
C LEU A 144 -11.09 -10.64 3.59
N THR A 145 -12.19 -11.36 3.40
CA THR A 145 -12.33 -12.73 3.91
C THR A 145 -11.48 -13.75 3.14
N GLU A 146 -11.33 -13.58 1.82
CA GLU A 146 -10.51 -14.41 0.95
C GLU A 146 -9.01 -14.33 1.31
N TYR A 147 -8.54 -13.14 1.67
CA TYR A 147 -7.13 -12.86 2.00
C TYR A 147 -6.82 -12.89 3.51
N SER A 148 -7.82 -13.18 4.34
CA SER A 148 -7.56 -13.53 5.75
C SER A 148 -7.07 -14.98 5.82
N ASP A 149 -5.96 -15.21 6.50
CA ASP A 149 -5.29 -16.50 6.58
C ASP A 149 -6.09 -17.57 7.36
N HIS A 150 -5.53 -18.77 7.46
CA HIS A 150 -6.14 -19.87 8.22
C HIS A 150 -6.26 -19.60 9.73
N GLY A 151 -5.50 -18.65 10.27
CA GLY A 151 -5.58 -18.19 11.66
C GLY A 151 -6.56 -17.04 11.89
N ASP A 152 -7.38 -16.71 10.88
CA ASP A 152 -8.29 -15.56 10.89
C ASP A 152 -7.56 -14.21 11.04
N GLN A 153 -6.34 -14.13 10.53
CA GLN A 153 -5.54 -12.92 10.52
C GLN A 153 -5.60 -12.27 9.14
N LEU A 154 -5.91 -10.98 9.11
CA LEU A 154 -5.83 -10.15 7.91
C LEU A 154 -4.61 -9.23 8.01
N VAL A 155 -3.74 -9.26 7.00
CA VAL A 155 -2.56 -8.39 6.93
C VAL A 155 -2.74 -7.38 5.81
N VAL A 156 -2.75 -6.10 6.17
CA VAL A 156 -2.77 -4.97 5.25
C VAL A 156 -1.40 -4.32 5.22
N LYS A 157 -0.75 -4.34 4.06
CA LYS A 157 0.52 -3.65 3.81
C LYS A 157 0.26 -2.40 2.97
N VAL A 158 0.64 -1.24 3.48
CA VAL A 158 0.50 0.04 2.78
C VAL A 158 1.86 0.46 2.26
N LEU A 159 2.01 0.50 0.94
CA LEU A 159 3.18 1.03 0.26
C LEU A 159 2.93 2.50 -0.07
N MET A 160 3.86 3.36 0.33
CA MET A 160 3.81 4.79 0.08
C MET A 160 5.10 5.20 -0.62
N GLN A 161 4.95 5.85 -1.77
CA GLN A 161 6.05 6.45 -2.50
C GLN A 161 5.94 7.96 -2.39
N LYS A 162 6.97 8.60 -1.85
CA LYS A 162 7.08 10.06 -1.86
C LYS A 162 7.36 10.52 -3.28
N VAL A 163 6.54 11.43 -3.80
CA VAL A 163 6.72 12.05 -5.11
C VAL A 163 6.90 13.55 -4.96
N SER A 164 7.50 14.20 -5.94
CA SER A 164 7.49 15.66 -6.01
C SER A 164 6.04 16.14 -6.12
N ALA A 165 5.75 17.31 -5.55
CA ALA A 165 4.51 18.02 -5.86
C ALA A 165 4.53 18.33 -7.37
N SER A 166 3.99 17.45 -8.20
CA SER A 166 3.83 17.75 -9.62
C SER A 166 2.82 18.89 -9.68
N VAL A 167 3.28 20.05 -10.14
CA VAL A 167 2.40 21.15 -10.54
C VAL A 167 1.42 20.56 -11.55
N LYS A 168 0.12 20.53 -11.23
CA LYS A 168 -0.91 20.19 -12.21
C LYS A 168 -0.73 21.17 -13.38
N MET A 169 -0.35 20.66 -14.55
CA MET A 169 -0.54 21.38 -15.81
C MET A 169 -2.03 21.33 -16.17
#